data_AF-A0AAU6T0D1-F1
#
_entry.id   AF-A0AAU6T0D1-F1
#
_cell.length_a   1.000
_cell.length_b   1.000
_cell.length_c   1.000
_cell.angle_alpha   90.00
_cell.angle_beta   90.00
_cell.angle_gamma   90.00
#
_symmetry.space_group_name_H-M   'P 1'
#
loop_
_entity.id
_entity.type
_entity.pdbx_description
1 polymer ?
#
loop_
_entity_poly.entity_id
_entity_poly.type
_entity_poly.pdbx_seq_one_letter_code
_entity_poly.pdbx_strand_id
1 'polypeptide(L)'
;MSLADQVLAVNDDLPIRTHLPVHSGKVRSVYWLTEQDSQRLIQEKGYPIAKDAPLAIMVISDRISAFDCIWHAEGGLKGVPGKGAALNAISNHWFSLFKQQGLADSHIVDIPHPLVWIVQKAKPIKIEAICRQYITGSMWRAYAKGEREFCGIALPDGLEKDSLLPELLITPSTKGILTGIPGVPEADDVNITRHDIEQNFAAFNFTHSADIDHYETLLKQGFSVINEALKAIGQQFVDTKFEFGYVTDANGQEKLIYMDEVGTPDSSRIWDTEYYQKGQIVENSKEGFRQFLLSYFPDPDILLNKERMTEREALAQNNALPVEALMDISRTYLGIAEKIVGHPIKLSSHPKQEIIAILRDQYDLIV
;
A
#
# COMPACT_ATOMS: atom_id res chain seq x y z
N MET A 1 -19.86 -22.19 10.11
CA MET A 1 -19.27 -20.84 9.98
C MET A 1 -18.85 -20.71 8.54
N SER A 2 -19.36 -19.70 7.83
CA SER A 2 -19.04 -19.51 6.42
C SER A 2 -17.69 -18.80 6.30
N LEU A 3 -16.98 -19.03 5.20
CA LEU A 3 -15.76 -18.28 4.88
C LEU A 3 -16.01 -16.76 4.84
N ALA A 4 -17.23 -16.35 4.45
CA ALA A 4 -17.64 -14.96 4.39
C ALA A 4 -17.68 -14.29 5.78
N ASP A 5 -17.92 -15.04 6.86
CA ASP A 5 -17.95 -14.51 8.23
C ASP A 5 -16.54 -14.10 8.73
N GLN A 6 -15.49 -14.66 8.14
CA GLN A 6 -14.09 -14.39 8.47
C GLN A 6 -13.51 -13.21 7.69
N VAL A 7 -14.25 -12.68 6.71
CA VAL A 7 -13.80 -11.60 5.82
C VAL A 7 -14.36 -10.27 6.30
N LEU A 8 -13.48 -9.32 6.61
CA LEU A 8 -13.90 -7.95 6.91
C LEU A 8 -14.05 -7.15 5.62
N ALA A 9 -15.21 -7.26 4.96
CA ALA A 9 -15.49 -6.54 3.72
C ALA A 9 -16.08 -5.13 3.92
N VAL A 10 -16.82 -4.90 5.02
CA VAL A 10 -17.36 -3.60 5.41
C VAL A 10 -16.66 -3.18 6.69
N ASN A 11 -16.06 -2.00 6.67
CA ASN A 11 -15.13 -1.52 7.70
C ASN A 11 -15.35 -0.03 8.03
N ASP A 12 -16.42 0.58 7.52
CA ASP A 12 -16.85 1.95 7.77
C ASP A 12 -18.11 2.04 8.64
N ASP A 13 -18.63 0.91 9.14
CA ASP A 13 -19.86 0.81 9.95
C ASP A 13 -19.62 0.38 11.41
N LEU A 14 -18.36 0.39 11.87
CA LEU A 14 -18.03 0.12 13.27
C LEU A 14 -18.50 1.28 14.17
N PRO A 15 -19.00 0.99 15.38
CA PRO A 15 -19.47 2.00 16.34
C PRO A 15 -18.31 2.70 17.06
N ILE A 16 -17.26 3.09 16.33
CA ILE A 16 -16.11 3.81 16.86
C ILE A 16 -16.49 5.29 17.01
N ARG A 17 -16.24 5.86 18.19
CA ARG A 17 -16.42 7.28 18.47
C ARG A 17 -15.52 8.10 17.54
N THR A 18 -16.13 8.88 16.65
CA THR A 18 -15.46 9.74 15.67
C THR A 18 -16.09 11.13 15.68
N HIS A 19 -15.29 12.17 15.46
CA HIS A 19 -15.79 13.55 15.38
C HIS A 19 -15.99 14.05 13.94
N LEU A 20 -15.52 13.28 12.96
CA LEU A 20 -15.69 13.55 11.52
C LEU A 20 -16.39 12.37 10.84
N PRO A 21 -17.00 12.59 9.66
CA PRO A 21 -17.46 11.51 8.80
C PRO A 21 -16.36 10.49 8.55
N VAL A 22 -16.72 9.21 8.58
CA VAL A 22 -15.80 8.11 8.30
C VAL A 22 -15.36 8.20 6.84
N HIS A 23 -14.05 8.29 6.61
CA HIS A 23 -13.52 8.24 5.25
C HIS A 23 -13.32 6.79 4.85
N SER A 24 -14.06 6.32 3.83
CA SER A 24 -14.01 4.96 3.31
C SER A 24 -13.29 4.94 1.96
N GLY A 25 -12.08 4.38 1.93
CA GLY A 25 -11.30 4.17 0.71
C GLY A 25 -11.50 2.78 0.11
N LYS A 26 -10.75 2.46 -0.97
CA LYS A 26 -10.84 1.15 -1.66
C LYS A 26 -10.72 -0.03 -0.69
N VAL A 27 -9.76 0.03 0.25
CA VAL A 27 -9.46 -1.10 1.16
C VAL A 27 -9.31 -0.72 2.64
N ARG A 28 -9.38 0.57 3.01
CA ARG A 28 -9.23 1.04 4.40
C ARG A 28 -10.28 2.10 4.72
N SER A 29 -10.67 2.15 5.98
CA SER A 29 -11.55 3.19 6.51
C SER A 29 -10.87 3.90 7.67
N VAL A 30 -11.09 5.22 7.76
CA VAL A 30 -10.44 6.09 8.75
C VAL A 30 -11.49 6.74 9.63
N TYR A 31 -11.37 6.51 10.94
CA TYR A 31 -12.19 7.09 12.00
C TYR A 31 -11.33 8.10 12.78
N TRP A 32 -11.63 9.39 12.64
CA TRP A 32 -10.87 10.45 13.31
C TRP A 32 -11.30 10.57 14.78
N LEU A 33 -10.37 10.32 15.70
CA LEU A 33 -10.63 10.41 17.13
C LEU A 33 -10.86 11.86 17.56
N THR A 34 -11.63 12.05 18.62
CA THR A 34 -11.77 13.38 19.24
C THR A 34 -10.41 13.87 19.75
N GLU A 35 -10.25 15.19 19.91
CA GLU A 35 -9.03 15.74 20.54
C GLU A 35 -8.82 15.17 21.94
N GLN A 36 -9.91 15.02 22.72
CA GLN A 36 -9.87 14.45 24.07
C GLN A 36 -9.41 12.99 24.06
N ASP A 37 -9.94 12.16 23.16
CA ASP A 37 -9.52 10.75 23.05
C ASP A 37 -8.09 10.64 22.55
N SER A 38 -7.68 11.50 21.61
CA SER A 38 -6.30 11.52 21.11
C SER A 38 -5.32 11.83 22.25
N GLN A 39 -5.53 12.93 22.99
CA GLN A 39 -4.68 13.31 24.12
C GLN A 39 -4.66 12.23 25.22
N ARG A 40 -5.83 11.68 25.56
CA ARG A 40 -5.97 10.62 26.56
C ARG A 40 -5.14 9.39 26.16
N LEU A 41 -5.31 8.89 24.94
CA LEU A 41 -4.60 7.70 24.48
C LEU A 41 -3.08 7.93 24.38
N ILE A 42 -2.65 9.10 23.88
CA ILE A 42 -1.22 9.46 23.84
C ILE A 42 -0.61 9.39 25.24
N GLN A 43 -1.32 9.94 26.24
CA GLN A 43 -0.87 9.94 27.63
C GLN A 43 -0.92 8.54 28.27
N GLU A 44 -2.04 7.82 28.17
CA GLU A 44 -2.26 6.52 28.83
C GLU A 44 -1.38 5.41 28.24
N LYS A 45 -1.14 5.43 26.93
CA LYS A 45 -0.34 4.42 26.21
C LYS A 45 1.12 4.83 26.04
N GLY A 46 1.47 6.09 26.31
CA GLY A 46 2.84 6.60 26.24
C GLY A 46 3.39 6.65 24.81
N TYR A 47 2.56 7.05 23.83
CA TYR A 47 3.01 7.15 22.44
C TYR A 47 4.10 8.24 22.29
N PRO A 48 5.21 7.98 21.58
CA PRO A 48 6.33 8.90 21.45
C PRO A 48 6.09 9.99 20.40
N ILE A 49 4.96 10.71 20.51
CA ILE A 49 4.49 11.73 19.57
C ILE A 49 4.06 13.00 20.31
N ALA A 50 3.74 14.08 19.58
CA ALA A 50 3.22 15.31 20.18
C ALA A 50 1.93 15.04 20.99
N LYS A 51 1.77 15.66 22.15
CA LYS A 51 0.65 15.40 23.08
C LYS A 51 -0.72 15.74 22.49
N ASP A 52 -0.74 16.68 21.56
CA ASP A 52 -1.91 17.18 20.85
C ASP A 52 -2.02 16.62 19.41
N ALA A 53 -1.19 15.63 19.05
CA ALA A 53 -1.25 15.00 17.75
C ALA A 53 -2.64 14.36 17.52
N PRO A 54 -3.37 14.73 16.45
CA PRO A 54 -4.63 14.09 16.13
C PRO A 54 -4.41 12.62 15.79
N LEU A 55 -5.17 11.72 16.40
CA LEU A 55 -5.13 10.30 16.12
C LEU A 55 -6.32 9.85 15.26
N ALA A 56 -6.13 8.76 14.53
CA ALA A 56 -7.21 8.04 13.87
C ALA A 56 -7.12 6.53 14.10
N ILE A 57 -8.27 5.87 14.10
CA ILE A 57 -8.37 4.43 13.93
C ILE A 57 -8.50 4.14 12.44
N MET A 58 -7.54 3.41 11.89
CA MET A 58 -7.58 2.94 10.52
C MET A 58 -7.90 1.45 10.52
N VAL A 59 -9.03 1.09 9.90
CA VAL A 59 -9.49 -0.29 9.82
C VAL A 59 -9.22 -0.82 8.41
N ILE A 60 -8.37 -1.83 8.31
CA ILE A 60 -7.99 -2.46 7.05
C ILE A 60 -8.98 -3.58 6.72
N SER A 61 -9.58 -3.50 5.55
CA SER A 61 -10.50 -4.53 5.04
C SER A 61 -9.76 -5.65 4.31
N ASP A 62 -10.46 -6.75 4.11
CA ASP A 62 -10.03 -7.85 3.24
C ASP A 62 -10.40 -7.60 1.76
N ARG A 63 -10.94 -6.43 1.42
CA ARG A 63 -11.28 -6.10 0.02
C ARG A 63 -10.02 -6.11 -0.85
N ILE A 64 -10.17 -6.62 -2.07
CA ILE A 64 -9.15 -6.57 -3.11
C ILE A 64 -9.61 -5.65 -4.24
N SER A 65 -8.73 -4.75 -4.67
CA SER A 65 -8.98 -3.90 -5.83
C SER A 65 -7.95 -4.16 -6.92
N ALA A 66 -8.40 -4.18 -8.17
CA ALA A 66 -7.56 -4.24 -9.36
C ALA A 66 -8.25 -3.46 -10.49
N PHE A 67 -7.46 -2.73 -11.28
CA PHE A 67 -7.96 -1.82 -12.33
C PHE A 67 -9.00 -0.81 -11.80
N ASP A 68 -8.75 -0.31 -10.58
CA ASP A 68 -9.60 0.66 -9.86
C ASP A 68 -10.98 0.17 -9.41
N CYS A 69 -11.31 -1.10 -9.66
CA CYS A 69 -12.54 -1.72 -9.19
C CYS A 69 -12.29 -2.68 -8.02
N ILE A 70 -13.28 -2.79 -7.12
CA ILE A 70 -13.30 -3.78 -6.04
C ILE A 70 -13.95 -5.06 -6.56
N TRP A 71 -13.31 -6.20 -6.30
CA TRP A 71 -13.77 -7.50 -6.78
C TRP A 71 -14.37 -8.35 -5.66
N HIS A 72 -15.32 -9.21 -6.04
CA HIS A 72 -16.00 -10.15 -5.16
C HIS A 72 -16.13 -11.50 -5.85
N ALA A 73 -16.43 -12.55 -5.09
CA ALA A 73 -16.62 -13.90 -5.59
C ALA A 73 -18.00 -14.47 -5.25
N GLU A 74 -18.30 -15.58 -5.90
CA GLU A 74 -19.50 -16.39 -5.68
C GLU A 74 -19.69 -16.75 -4.20
N GLY A 75 -20.92 -17.13 -3.83
CA GLY A 75 -21.23 -17.48 -2.44
C GLY A 75 -21.19 -16.29 -1.47
N GLY A 76 -21.19 -15.05 -1.98
CA GLY A 76 -21.22 -13.83 -1.17
C GLY A 76 -19.87 -13.42 -0.58
N LEU A 77 -18.76 -13.96 -1.08
CA LEU A 77 -17.41 -13.65 -0.60
C LEU A 77 -16.96 -12.27 -1.13
N LYS A 78 -17.02 -11.25 -0.28
CA LYS A 78 -16.77 -9.84 -0.64
C LYS A 78 -15.32 -9.35 -0.37
N GLY A 79 -14.37 -10.28 -0.27
CA GLY A 79 -12.98 -9.98 0.02
C GLY A 79 -12.12 -11.24 0.08
N VAL A 80 -10.81 -11.05 0.12
CA VAL A 80 -9.80 -12.11 0.17
C VAL A 80 -9.54 -12.47 1.62
N PRO A 81 -9.88 -13.68 2.09
CA PRO A 81 -9.65 -14.10 3.47
C PRO A 81 -8.20 -13.89 3.90
N GLY A 82 -8.01 -13.19 5.04
CA GLY A 82 -6.70 -12.96 5.63
C GLY A 82 -5.83 -11.92 4.92
N LYS A 83 -6.30 -11.28 3.85
CA LYS A 83 -5.55 -10.24 3.13
C LYS A 83 -5.16 -9.10 4.06
N GLY A 84 -6.12 -8.51 4.77
CA GLY A 84 -5.83 -7.35 5.62
C GLY A 84 -4.79 -7.67 6.70
N ALA A 85 -4.90 -8.85 7.31
CA ALA A 85 -3.97 -9.33 8.34
C ALA A 85 -2.56 -9.57 7.78
N ALA A 86 -2.47 -10.17 6.58
CA ALA A 86 -1.20 -10.38 5.89
C ALA A 86 -0.49 -9.05 5.56
N LEU A 87 -1.21 -8.10 4.95
CA LEU A 87 -0.66 -6.80 4.57
C LEU A 87 -0.17 -6.00 5.79
N ASN A 88 -0.96 -6.04 6.87
CA ASN A 88 -0.59 -5.39 8.12
C ASN A 88 0.67 -6.03 8.73
N ALA A 89 0.70 -7.36 8.86
CA ALA A 89 1.83 -8.08 9.41
C ALA A 89 3.14 -7.78 8.65
N ILE A 90 3.07 -7.74 7.32
CA ILE A 90 4.21 -7.38 6.46
C ILE A 90 4.66 -5.93 6.70
N SER A 91 3.73 -4.97 6.65
CA SER A 91 4.06 -3.56 6.86
C SER A 91 4.70 -3.31 8.23
N ASN A 92 4.13 -3.91 9.29
CA ASN A 92 4.65 -3.79 10.65
C ASN A 92 6.05 -4.43 10.79
N HIS A 93 6.29 -5.57 10.14
CA HIS A 93 7.60 -6.20 10.12
C HIS A 93 8.65 -5.27 9.49
N TRP A 94 8.34 -4.68 8.33
CA TRP A 94 9.26 -3.74 7.67
C TRP A 94 9.47 -2.46 8.46
N PHE A 95 8.42 -1.83 9.00
CA PHE A 95 8.59 -0.65 9.84
C PHE A 95 9.43 -0.93 11.09
N SER A 96 9.28 -2.11 11.68
CA SER A 96 10.12 -2.55 12.81
C SER A 96 11.60 -2.66 12.40
N LEU A 97 11.88 -3.24 11.23
CA LEU A 97 13.23 -3.34 10.69
C LEU A 97 13.80 -1.96 10.31
N PHE A 98 13.01 -1.09 9.69
CA PHE A 98 13.43 0.28 9.36
C PHE A 98 13.87 1.04 10.62
N LYS A 99 13.08 0.96 11.68
CA LYS A 99 13.41 1.56 12.98
C LYS A 99 14.71 0.98 13.56
N GLN A 100 14.91 -0.33 13.48
CA GLN A 100 16.14 -0.99 13.95
C GLN A 100 17.38 -0.56 13.15
N GLN A 101 17.21 -0.26 11.86
CA GLN A 101 18.26 0.24 10.98
C GLN A 101 18.45 1.77 11.05
N GLY A 102 17.69 2.47 11.90
CA GLY A 102 17.78 3.92 12.08
C GLY A 102 17.20 4.73 10.92
N LEU A 103 16.31 4.13 10.10
CA LEU A 103 15.52 4.85 9.10
C LEU A 103 14.39 5.64 9.78
N ALA A 104 13.67 6.45 9.00
CA ALA A 104 12.52 7.22 9.48
C ALA A 104 11.42 6.33 10.11
N ASP A 105 10.66 6.93 11.04
CA ASP A 105 9.50 6.27 11.66
C ASP A 105 8.33 6.09 10.67
N SER A 106 7.27 5.42 11.14
CA SER A 106 5.98 5.37 10.45
C SER A 106 4.92 6.22 11.17
N HIS A 107 3.77 6.43 10.53
CA HIS A 107 2.63 7.09 11.19
C HIS A 107 1.90 6.17 12.19
N ILE A 108 2.24 4.89 12.23
CA ILE A 108 1.56 3.89 13.08
C ILE A 108 2.12 4.02 14.49
N VAL A 109 1.22 4.21 15.45
CA VAL A 109 1.58 4.36 16.87
C VAL A 109 1.15 3.15 17.70
N ASP A 110 0.14 2.39 17.23
CA ASP A 110 -0.30 1.15 17.88
C ASP A 110 -1.04 0.23 16.89
N ILE A 111 -1.07 -1.08 17.20
CA ILE A 111 -1.72 -2.12 16.39
C ILE A 111 -2.50 -3.05 17.32
N PRO A 112 -3.71 -2.64 17.79
CA PRO A 112 -4.49 -3.45 18.72
C PRO A 112 -4.96 -4.79 18.12
N HIS A 113 -5.19 -4.83 16.82
CA HIS A 113 -5.76 -5.98 16.13
C HIS A 113 -5.08 -6.16 14.76
N PRO A 114 -4.98 -7.39 14.19
CA PRO A 114 -4.40 -7.62 12.86
C PRO A 114 -5.01 -6.79 11.71
N LEU A 115 -6.18 -6.19 11.91
CA LEU A 115 -6.89 -5.35 10.94
C LEU A 115 -7.02 -3.89 11.36
N VAL A 116 -6.33 -3.45 12.42
CA VAL A 116 -6.48 -2.10 12.99
C VAL A 116 -5.13 -1.47 13.23
N TRP A 117 -4.96 -0.25 12.72
CA TRP A 117 -3.90 0.67 13.12
C TRP A 117 -4.47 1.84 13.90
N ILE A 118 -3.75 2.24 14.94
CA ILE A 118 -3.86 3.59 15.49
C ILE A 118 -2.75 4.39 14.85
N VAL A 119 -3.10 5.50 14.22
CA VAL A 119 -2.16 6.33 13.47
C VAL A 119 -2.23 7.78 13.93
N GLN A 120 -1.08 8.44 13.95
CA GLN A 120 -1.05 9.89 14.03
C GLN A 120 -1.34 10.53 12.67
N LYS A 121 -2.05 11.65 12.67
CA LYS A 121 -2.30 12.41 11.45
C LYS A 121 -0.98 12.93 10.90
N ALA A 122 -0.71 12.57 9.66
CA ALA A 122 0.41 13.10 8.90
C ALA A 122 -0.10 13.97 7.74
N LYS A 123 0.72 14.94 7.33
CA LYS A 123 0.54 15.72 6.11
C LYS A 123 1.21 14.95 4.95
N PRO A 124 0.46 14.26 4.08
CA PRO A 124 1.07 13.43 3.05
C PRO A 124 1.75 14.28 1.98
N ILE A 125 2.89 13.80 1.49
CA ILE A 125 3.48 14.23 0.22
C ILE A 125 2.60 13.65 -0.90
N LYS A 126 2.28 14.47 -1.92
CA LYS A 126 1.36 14.10 -3.01
C LYS A 126 2.06 13.33 -4.13
N ILE A 127 2.94 12.41 -3.76
CA ILE A 127 3.77 11.61 -4.67
C ILE A 127 3.66 10.14 -4.26
N GLU A 128 3.45 9.28 -5.23
CA GLU A 128 3.72 7.86 -5.13
C GLU A 128 5.21 7.63 -5.38
N ALA A 129 5.96 7.36 -4.32
CA ALA A 129 7.41 7.20 -4.37
C ALA A 129 7.75 5.78 -4.83
N ILE A 130 7.84 5.57 -6.14
CA ILE A 130 8.05 4.26 -6.74
C ILE A 130 9.54 4.01 -6.99
N CYS A 131 10.03 2.84 -6.56
CA CYS A 131 11.37 2.33 -6.83
C CYS A 131 11.30 1.05 -7.69
N ARG A 132 12.21 0.90 -8.65
CA ARG A 132 12.27 -0.25 -9.58
C ARG A 132 13.68 -0.81 -9.69
N GLN A 133 13.83 -2.10 -9.40
CA GLN A 133 15.07 -2.85 -9.59
C GLN A 133 15.04 -3.71 -10.86
N TYR A 134 13.85 -3.92 -11.44
CA TYR A 134 13.63 -4.71 -12.64
C TYR A 134 12.76 -3.95 -13.64
N ILE A 135 12.95 -4.21 -14.94
CA ILE A 135 12.11 -3.66 -15.99
C ILE A 135 10.89 -4.52 -16.27
N THR A 136 9.75 -4.10 -15.74
CA THR A 136 8.47 -4.78 -15.95
C THR A 136 7.31 -3.77 -15.98
N GLY A 137 6.07 -4.26 -16.04
CA GLY A 137 4.87 -3.44 -15.88
C GLY A 137 4.79 -2.27 -16.86
N SER A 138 4.45 -1.08 -16.35
CA SER A 138 4.30 0.15 -17.17
C SER A 138 5.60 0.56 -17.85
N MET A 139 6.74 0.45 -17.16
CA MET A 139 8.04 0.82 -17.71
C MET A 139 8.45 -0.08 -18.88
N TRP A 140 8.25 -1.40 -18.78
CA TRP A 140 8.49 -2.29 -19.91
C TRP A 140 7.56 -1.99 -21.10
N ARG A 141 6.26 -1.72 -20.85
CA ARG A 141 5.32 -1.39 -21.93
C ARG A 141 5.71 -0.13 -22.69
N ALA A 142 6.19 0.90 -21.99
CA ALA A 142 6.75 2.11 -22.59
C ALA A 142 8.02 1.78 -23.40
N TYR A 143 8.97 1.08 -22.78
CA TYR A 143 10.24 0.71 -23.42
C TYR A 143 10.07 -0.12 -24.70
N ALA A 144 9.16 -1.11 -24.67
CA ALA A 144 8.82 -1.95 -25.81
C ALA A 144 8.16 -1.18 -26.97
N LYS A 145 7.54 -0.02 -26.69
CA LYS A 145 6.99 0.90 -27.70
C LYS A 145 8.04 1.87 -28.27
N GLY A 146 9.30 1.76 -27.83
CA GLY A 146 10.40 2.61 -28.28
C GLY A 146 10.70 3.80 -27.37
N GLU A 147 9.99 3.96 -26.24
CA GLU A 147 10.34 4.98 -25.26
C GLU A 147 11.71 4.64 -24.64
N ARG A 148 12.58 5.65 -24.54
CA ARG A 148 13.94 5.52 -23.95
C ARG A 148 14.18 6.51 -22.83
N GLU A 149 13.17 7.29 -22.49
CA GLU A 149 13.17 8.15 -21.32
C GLU A 149 11.94 7.81 -20.49
N PHE A 150 12.12 7.60 -19.19
CA PHE A 150 11.03 7.26 -18.28
C PHE A 150 11.19 8.03 -16.98
N CYS A 151 10.22 8.87 -16.61
CA CYS A 151 10.34 9.80 -15.47
C CYS A 151 11.61 10.70 -15.55
N GLY A 152 12.04 11.08 -16.76
CA GLY A 152 13.25 11.89 -16.98
C GLY A 152 14.56 11.10 -16.88
N ILE A 153 14.48 9.76 -16.78
CA ILE A 153 15.64 8.86 -16.73
C ILE A 153 15.85 8.24 -18.10
N ALA A 154 17.04 8.39 -18.66
CA ALA A 154 17.43 7.70 -19.88
C ALA A 154 17.62 6.20 -19.62
N LEU A 155 16.85 5.36 -20.31
CA LEU A 155 16.95 3.91 -20.22
C LEU A 155 18.00 3.39 -21.22
N PRO A 156 18.89 2.48 -20.81
CA PRO A 156 19.85 1.88 -21.73
C PRO A 156 19.15 1.04 -22.79
N ASP A 157 19.77 0.93 -23.96
CA ASP A 157 19.32 -0.01 -25.00
C ASP A 157 19.61 -1.46 -24.62
N GLY A 158 18.92 -2.38 -25.28
CA GLY A 158 19.12 -3.83 -25.11
C GLY A 158 18.50 -4.43 -23.85
N LEU A 159 17.70 -3.67 -23.08
CA LEU A 159 16.93 -4.24 -21.98
C LEU A 159 15.91 -5.27 -22.48
N GLU A 160 15.76 -6.36 -21.73
CA GLU A 160 14.81 -7.44 -22.00
C GLU A 160 13.66 -7.40 -21.00
N LYS A 161 12.52 -8.02 -21.36
CA LYS A 161 11.36 -8.05 -20.47
C LYS A 161 11.71 -8.77 -19.16
N ASP A 162 11.32 -8.17 -18.03
CA ASP A 162 11.49 -8.75 -16.68
C ASP A 162 12.97 -8.91 -16.27
N SER A 163 13.90 -8.20 -16.93
CA SER A 163 15.32 -8.23 -16.58
C SER A 163 15.67 -7.28 -15.44
N LEU A 164 16.78 -7.58 -14.75
CA LEU A 164 17.38 -6.68 -13.76
C LEU A 164 17.83 -5.38 -14.43
N LEU A 165 17.58 -4.24 -13.79
CA LEU A 165 18.12 -2.95 -14.20
C LEU A 165 19.57 -2.75 -13.71
N PRO A 166 20.40 -1.98 -14.44
CA PRO A 166 21.77 -1.70 -14.00
C PRO A 166 21.87 -0.98 -12.65
N GLU A 167 20.85 -0.19 -12.32
CA GLU A 167 20.75 0.56 -11.07
C GLU A 167 19.29 0.61 -10.59
N LEU A 168 19.09 0.91 -9.31
CA LEU A 168 17.77 1.13 -8.73
C LEU A 168 17.22 2.48 -9.20
N LEU A 169 16.09 2.46 -9.92
CA LEU A 169 15.46 3.66 -10.45
C LEU A 169 14.34 4.17 -9.55
N ILE A 170 14.29 5.49 -9.34
CA ILE A 170 13.14 6.17 -8.73
C ILE A 170 12.27 6.71 -9.86
N THR A 171 11.03 6.24 -9.97
CA THR A 171 10.11 6.59 -11.05
C THR A 171 8.80 7.13 -10.45
N PRO A 172 8.80 8.35 -9.90
CA PRO A 172 7.68 8.85 -9.12
C PRO A 172 6.45 9.11 -10.00
N SER A 173 5.27 8.99 -9.40
CA SER A 173 4.02 9.46 -9.99
C SER A 173 3.26 10.40 -9.04
N THR A 174 2.35 11.21 -9.57
CA THR A 174 1.40 11.96 -8.74
C THR A 174 0.55 11.00 -7.92
N LYS A 175 0.09 11.44 -6.75
CA LYS A 175 -0.94 10.71 -5.99
C LYS A 175 -2.30 11.27 -6.35
N GLY A 176 -3.03 10.58 -7.21
CA GLY A 176 -4.31 11.03 -7.74
C GLY A 176 -4.18 12.17 -8.77
N ILE A 177 -5.33 12.77 -9.09
CA ILE A 177 -5.41 13.94 -9.99
C ILE A 177 -4.99 15.20 -9.25
N LEU A 178 -3.87 15.80 -9.68
CA LEU A 178 -3.41 17.11 -9.20
C LEU A 178 -3.69 18.17 -10.27
N THR A 179 -4.15 19.34 -9.84
CA THR A 179 -4.55 20.43 -10.74
C THR A 179 -3.68 21.66 -10.56
N GLY A 180 -3.45 22.40 -11.63
CA GLY A 180 -2.74 23.68 -11.58
C GLY A 180 -1.24 23.60 -11.25
N ILE A 181 -0.59 22.46 -11.52
CA ILE A 181 0.87 22.30 -11.36
C ILE A 181 1.52 22.42 -12.75
N PRO A 182 2.36 23.45 -13.00
CA PRO A 182 3.07 23.60 -14.27
C PRO A 182 3.87 22.34 -14.65
N GLY A 183 3.71 21.88 -15.90
CA GLY A 183 4.41 20.72 -16.44
C GLY A 183 3.80 19.36 -16.07
N VAL A 184 2.82 19.33 -15.17
CA VAL A 184 2.18 18.09 -14.71
C VAL A 184 0.76 17.98 -15.28
N PRO A 185 0.46 16.97 -16.11
CA PRO A 185 -0.89 16.72 -16.62
C PRO A 185 -1.92 16.52 -15.50
N GLU A 186 -3.11 17.08 -15.67
CA GLU A 186 -4.26 16.88 -14.76
C GLU A 186 -4.92 15.51 -15.02
N ALA A 187 -4.18 14.44 -14.73
CA ALA A 187 -4.64 13.07 -14.87
C ALA A 187 -4.24 12.24 -13.65
N ASP A 188 -4.85 11.06 -13.55
CA ASP A 188 -4.70 10.17 -12.40
C ASP A 188 -3.39 9.36 -12.47
N ASP A 189 -2.62 9.42 -11.38
CA ASP A 189 -1.32 8.76 -11.16
C ASP A 189 -0.33 8.94 -12.33
N VAL A 190 -0.02 10.20 -12.64
CA VAL A 190 0.85 10.57 -13.76
C VAL A 190 2.31 10.42 -13.37
N ASN A 191 3.10 9.71 -14.18
CA ASN A 191 4.56 9.69 -14.04
C ASN A 191 5.13 11.11 -14.12
N ILE A 192 5.94 11.50 -13.15
CA ILE A 192 6.61 12.80 -13.10
C ILE A 192 8.12 12.62 -13.02
N THR A 193 8.87 13.66 -13.38
CA THR A 193 10.32 13.69 -13.28
C THR A 193 10.77 14.27 -11.93
N ARG A 194 12.03 14.01 -11.54
CA ARG A 194 12.65 14.70 -10.39
C ARG A 194 12.65 16.22 -10.59
N HIS A 195 12.80 16.70 -11.82
CA HIS A 195 12.76 18.12 -12.15
C HIS A 195 11.37 18.73 -11.90
N ASP A 196 10.29 18.03 -12.27
CA ASP A 196 8.92 18.50 -12.00
C ASP A 196 8.68 18.68 -10.50
N ILE A 197 9.23 17.77 -9.68
CA ILE A 197 9.17 17.85 -8.22
C ILE A 197 9.97 19.06 -7.72
N GLU A 198 11.18 19.28 -8.19
CA GLU A 198 12.01 20.42 -7.77
C GLU A 198 11.37 21.77 -8.08
N GLN A 199 10.81 21.92 -9.29
CA GLN A 199 10.14 23.16 -9.70
C GLN A 199 8.84 23.43 -8.92
N ASN A 200 8.20 22.38 -8.41
CA ASN A 200 6.87 22.46 -7.82
C ASN A 200 6.78 21.85 -6.40
N PHE A 201 7.88 21.78 -5.65
CA PHE A 201 7.97 21.00 -4.41
C PHE A 201 6.85 21.32 -3.41
N ALA A 202 6.49 22.60 -3.27
CA ALA A 202 5.41 23.05 -2.40
C ALA A 202 4.03 22.53 -2.85
N ALA A 203 3.78 22.43 -4.17
CA ALA A 203 2.53 21.88 -4.71
C ALA A 203 2.40 20.37 -4.43
N PHE A 204 3.54 19.68 -4.33
CA PHE A 204 3.64 18.28 -3.89
C PHE A 204 3.65 18.10 -2.37
N ASN A 205 3.41 19.16 -1.60
CA ASN A 205 3.41 19.21 -0.13
C ASN A 205 4.78 19.05 0.55
N PHE A 206 5.91 19.12 -0.17
CA PHE A 206 7.21 19.24 0.49
C PHE A 206 7.29 20.56 1.26
N THR A 207 7.87 20.51 2.46
CA THR A 207 8.07 21.71 3.29
C THR A 207 9.33 22.46 2.83
N HIS A 208 10.40 21.73 2.47
CA HIS A 208 11.63 22.30 1.93
C HIS A 208 12.06 21.56 0.66
N SER A 209 12.72 22.24 -0.27
CA SER A 209 13.28 21.58 -1.47
C SER A 209 14.35 20.54 -1.12
N ALA A 210 15.10 20.73 -0.03
CA ALA A 210 16.08 19.76 0.46
C ALA A 210 15.45 18.43 0.92
N ASP A 211 14.15 18.42 1.24
CA ASP A 211 13.43 17.20 1.61
C ASP A 211 13.25 16.26 0.41
N ILE A 212 13.46 16.75 -0.82
CA ILE A 212 13.48 15.93 -2.04
C ILE A 212 14.61 14.89 -1.94
N ASP A 213 15.83 15.32 -1.64
CA ASP A 213 16.97 14.40 -1.50
C ASP A 213 16.79 13.45 -0.30
N HIS A 214 16.15 13.94 0.77
CA HIS A 214 15.90 13.15 1.96
C HIS A 214 14.86 12.04 1.70
N TYR A 215 13.74 12.32 1.02
CA TYR A 215 12.76 11.27 0.69
C TYR A 215 13.36 10.24 -0.28
N GLU A 216 14.16 10.66 -1.27
CA GLU A 216 14.83 9.73 -2.20
C GLU A 216 15.82 8.83 -1.47
N THR A 217 16.55 9.38 -0.49
CA THR A 217 17.48 8.62 0.37
C THR A 217 16.72 7.57 1.18
N LEU A 218 15.64 7.97 1.86
CA LEU A 218 14.79 7.06 2.63
C LEU A 218 14.18 5.98 1.75
N LEU A 219 13.67 6.35 0.57
CA LEU A 219 13.10 5.40 -0.40
C LEU A 219 14.12 4.33 -0.82
N LYS A 220 15.34 4.74 -1.20
CA LYS A 220 16.42 3.80 -1.57
C LYS A 220 16.85 2.91 -0.41
N GLN A 221 17.00 3.47 0.79
CA GLN A 221 17.38 2.72 1.99
C GLN A 221 16.30 1.70 2.38
N GLY A 222 15.02 2.12 2.42
CA GLY A 222 13.91 1.23 2.73
C GLY A 222 13.77 0.12 1.68
N PHE A 223 13.96 0.43 0.39
CA PHE A 223 14.03 -0.58 -0.66
C PHE A 223 15.16 -1.59 -0.41
N SER A 224 16.37 -1.11 -0.09
CA SER A 224 17.53 -1.97 0.17
C SER A 224 17.29 -2.93 1.33
N VAL A 225 16.75 -2.43 2.45
CA VAL A 225 16.46 -3.26 3.64
C VAL A 225 15.45 -4.37 3.29
N ILE A 226 14.37 -4.05 2.57
CA ILE A 226 13.39 -5.06 2.16
C ILE A 226 14.01 -6.06 1.18
N ASN A 227 14.75 -5.56 0.18
CA ASN A 227 15.37 -6.41 -0.84
C ASN A 227 16.36 -7.40 -0.22
N GLU A 228 17.20 -6.97 0.72
CA GLU A 228 18.13 -7.84 1.43
C GLU A 228 17.40 -8.92 2.24
N ALA A 229 16.35 -8.53 2.97
CA ALA A 229 15.55 -9.46 3.75
C ALA A 229 14.80 -10.48 2.87
N LEU A 230 14.16 -10.03 1.79
CA LEU A 230 13.45 -10.88 0.84
C LEU A 230 14.40 -11.86 0.13
N LYS A 231 15.59 -11.40 -0.27
CA LYS A 231 16.60 -12.25 -0.89
C LYS A 231 17.02 -13.39 0.03
N ALA A 232 17.13 -13.14 1.34
CA ALA A 232 17.49 -14.16 2.32
C ALA A 232 16.45 -15.30 2.44
N ILE A 233 15.19 -15.03 2.07
CA ILE A 233 14.09 -16.00 2.06
C ILE A 233 13.70 -16.46 0.65
N GLY A 234 14.60 -16.28 -0.32
CA GLY A 234 14.43 -16.76 -1.69
C GLY A 234 13.40 -15.98 -2.51
N GLN A 235 13.18 -14.70 -2.21
CA GLN A 235 12.25 -13.83 -2.92
C GLN A 235 12.99 -12.64 -3.56
N GLN A 236 12.58 -12.24 -4.77
CA GLN A 236 13.10 -11.07 -5.48
C GLN A 236 12.18 -9.87 -5.25
N PHE A 237 12.74 -8.74 -4.83
CA PHE A 237 12.01 -7.49 -4.71
C PHE A 237 12.11 -6.70 -6.01
N VAL A 238 11.00 -6.59 -6.73
CA VAL A 238 11.00 -6.19 -8.15
C VAL A 238 10.85 -4.68 -8.28
N ASP A 239 9.74 -4.19 -7.75
CA ASP A 239 9.40 -2.78 -7.61
C ASP A 239 8.49 -2.58 -6.40
N THR A 240 8.40 -1.34 -5.91
CA THR A 240 7.53 -0.98 -4.79
C THR A 240 7.11 0.47 -4.87
N LYS A 241 5.95 0.79 -4.30
CA LYS A 241 5.51 2.16 -4.00
C LYS A 241 5.55 2.40 -2.51
N PHE A 242 6.25 3.44 -2.05
CA PHE A 242 6.09 3.99 -0.70
C PHE A 242 5.32 5.30 -0.73
N GLU A 243 4.77 5.67 0.42
CA GLU A 243 4.24 7.01 0.66
C GLU A 243 4.98 7.64 1.83
N PHE A 244 5.09 8.96 1.77
CA PHE A 244 5.77 9.76 2.78
C PHE A 244 4.87 10.90 3.23
N GLY A 245 5.13 11.42 4.42
CA GLY A 245 4.50 12.62 4.89
C GLY A 245 5.18 13.19 6.12
N TYR A 246 4.68 14.33 6.55
CA TYR A 246 5.22 15.04 7.69
C TYR A 246 4.35 14.87 8.91
N VAL A 247 5.00 14.69 10.07
CA VAL A 247 4.38 14.68 11.38
C VAL A 247 5.15 15.58 12.33
N THR A 248 4.49 16.02 13.39
CA THR A 248 5.15 16.71 14.50
C THR A 248 5.56 15.68 15.55
N ASP A 249 6.84 15.65 15.89
CA ASP A 249 7.38 14.77 16.93
C ASP A 249 7.03 15.26 18.35
N ALA A 250 7.41 14.48 19.37
CA ALA A 250 7.15 14.82 20.77
C ALA A 250 7.81 16.14 21.24
N ASN A 251 8.81 16.65 20.51
CA ASN A 251 9.50 17.90 20.80
C ASN A 251 8.92 19.10 20.02
N GLY A 252 7.88 18.88 19.22
CA GLY A 252 7.28 19.92 18.38
C GLY A 252 8.02 20.14 17.04
N GLN A 253 8.93 19.24 16.66
CA GLN A 253 9.68 19.35 15.40
C GLN A 253 8.97 18.57 14.29
N GLU A 254 8.91 19.18 13.10
CA GLU A 254 8.41 18.50 11.92
C GLU A 254 9.44 17.48 11.42
N LYS A 255 8.99 16.26 11.13
CA LYS A 255 9.83 15.20 10.57
C LYS A 255 9.13 14.47 9.43
N LEU A 256 9.92 14.09 8.43
CA LEU A 256 9.51 13.21 7.34
C LEU A 256 9.45 11.77 7.84
N ILE A 257 8.34 11.08 7.57
CA ILE A 257 8.10 9.69 7.97
C ILE A 257 7.56 8.86 6.80
N TYR A 258 7.69 7.54 6.90
CA TYR A 258 6.94 6.63 6.05
C TYR A 258 5.45 6.65 6.42
N MET A 259 4.61 6.45 5.43
CA MET A 259 3.17 6.33 5.57
C MET A 259 2.63 5.18 4.74
N ASP A 260 1.39 4.83 5.04
CA ASP A 260 0.64 3.77 4.39
C ASP A 260 1.29 2.39 4.63
N GLU A 261 0.98 1.40 3.80
CA GLU A 261 1.69 0.14 3.76
C GLU A 261 3.02 0.23 2.99
N VAL A 262 3.98 -0.61 3.34
CA VAL A 262 5.26 -0.72 2.64
C VAL A 262 5.58 -2.18 2.37
N GLY A 263 6.17 -2.46 1.20
CA GLY A 263 6.71 -3.79 0.89
C GLY A 263 5.70 -4.93 0.87
N THR A 264 4.41 -4.61 0.70
CA THR A 264 3.35 -5.61 0.70
C THR A 264 3.06 -6.09 -0.73
N PRO A 265 2.42 -7.27 -0.88
CA PRO A 265 1.88 -7.75 -2.16
C PRO A 265 0.94 -6.76 -2.87
N ASP A 266 0.34 -5.81 -2.15
CA ASP A 266 -0.52 -4.79 -2.72
C ASP A 266 0.27 -3.60 -3.31
N SER A 267 1.41 -3.26 -2.70
CA SER A 267 2.26 -2.11 -3.04
C SER A 267 3.48 -2.47 -3.88
N SER A 268 3.80 -3.75 -4.01
CA SER A 268 5.08 -4.23 -4.53
C SER A 268 4.92 -5.48 -5.38
N ARG A 269 5.78 -5.65 -6.40
CA ARG A 269 5.95 -6.93 -7.09
C ARG A 269 7.03 -7.76 -6.40
N ILE A 270 6.72 -9.04 -6.17
CA ILE A 270 7.61 -9.97 -5.47
C ILE A 270 7.63 -11.25 -6.27
N TRP A 271 8.80 -11.66 -6.75
CA TRP A 271 8.94 -12.88 -7.53
C TRP A 271 9.65 -13.98 -6.76
N ASP A 272 9.29 -15.22 -7.03
CA ASP A 272 10.05 -16.35 -6.51
C ASP A 272 11.42 -16.46 -7.20
N THR A 273 12.50 -16.55 -6.41
CA THR A 273 13.87 -16.56 -6.95
C THR A 273 14.17 -17.82 -7.73
N GLU A 274 13.69 -18.98 -7.28
CA GLU A 274 14.02 -20.26 -7.92
C GLU A 274 13.41 -20.33 -9.32
N TYR A 275 12.17 -19.87 -9.46
CA TYR A 275 11.49 -19.80 -10.75
C TYR A 275 12.10 -18.74 -11.66
N TYR A 276 12.44 -17.56 -11.13
CA TYR A 276 13.07 -16.50 -11.91
C TYR A 276 14.39 -16.97 -12.57
N GLN A 277 15.22 -17.70 -11.81
CA GLN A 277 16.48 -18.27 -12.32
C GLN A 277 16.28 -19.31 -13.43
N LYS A 278 15.10 -19.92 -13.53
CA LYS A 278 14.69 -20.84 -14.60
C LYS A 278 14.01 -20.12 -15.77
N GLY A 279 13.97 -18.79 -15.77
CA GLY A 279 13.30 -17.98 -16.78
C GLY A 279 11.77 -17.97 -16.65
N GLN A 280 11.24 -18.24 -15.45
CA GLN A 280 9.80 -18.27 -15.17
C GLN A 280 9.44 -17.23 -14.11
N ILE A 281 8.32 -16.53 -14.30
CA ILE A 281 7.81 -15.59 -13.28
C ILE A 281 6.72 -16.29 -12.47
N VAL A 282 6.99 -16.49 -11.18
CA VAL A 282 5.97 -16.82 -10.19
C VAL A 282 5.75 -15.58 -9.33
N GLU A 283 4.56 -15.00 -9.49
CA GLU A 283 4.20 -13.72 -8.90
C GLU A 283 3.56 -13.90 -7.52
N ASN A 284 4.19 -13.32 -6.50
CA ASN A 284 3.72 -13.31 -5.12
C ASN A 284 3.11 -11.94 -4.75
N SER A 285 2.41 -11.31 -5.69
CA SER A 285 1.78 -10.01 -5.53
C SER A 285 0.40 -9.90 -6.20
N LYS A 286 -0.25 -8.74 -6.02
CA LYS A 286 -1.48 -8.32 -6.71
C LYS A 286 -1.39 -8.45 -8.23
N GLU A 287 -0.20 -8.42 -8.82
CA GLU A 287 -0.04 -8.58 -10.26
C GLU A 287 -0.54 -9.95 -10.75
N GLY A 288 -0.42 -11.02 -9.95
CA GLY A 288 -1.00 -12.34 -10.31
C GLY A 288 -2.52 -12.27 -10.47
N PHE A 289 -3.20 -11.51 -9.60
CA PHE A 289 -4.63 -11.25 -9.72
C PHE A 289 -4.98 -10.40 -10.94
N ARG A 290 -4.15 -9.40 -11.29
CA ARG A 290 -4.35 -8.61 -12.52
C ARG A 290 -4.27 -9.50 -13.76
N GLN A 291 -3.28 -10.40 -13.84
CA GLN A 291 -3.13 -11.32 -14.97
C GLN A 291 -4.27 -12.34 -15.05
N PHE A 292 -4.76 -12.82 -13.90
CA PHE A 292 -5.97 -13.64 -13.84
C PHE A 292 -7.17 -12.92 -14.46
N LEU A 293 -7.47 -11.68 -14.02
CA LEU A 293 -8.60 -10.92 -14.54
C LEU A 293 -8.50 -10.68 -16.06
N LEU A 294 -7.31 -10.33 -16.56
CA LEU A 294 -7.08 -10.13 -18.00
C LEU A 294 -7.26 -11.42 -18.81
N SER A 295 -7.02 -12.59 -18.21
CA SER A 295 -7.18 -13.89 -18.87
C SER A 295 -8.59 -14.45 -18.71
N TYR A 296 -9.29 -14.08 -17.64
CA TYR A 296 -10.61 -14.58 -17.28
C TYR A 296 -11.71 -13.92 -18.11
N PHE A 297 -11.62 -12.61 -18.35
CA PHE A 297 -12.60 -11.89 -19.14
C PHE A 297 -12.26 -11.92 -20.63
N PRO A 298 -13.27 -12.11 -21.52
CA PRO A 298 -13.05 -12.25 -22.95
C PRO A 298 -12.54 -10.96 -23.63
N ASP A 299 -12.89 -9.80 -23.07
CA ASP A 299 -12.43 -8.48 -23.53
C ASP A 299 -11.57 -7.81 -22.44
N PRO A 300 -10.25 -8.07 -22.38
CA PRO A 300 -9.36 -7.45 -21.40
C PRO A 300 -9.18 -5.94 -21.62
N ASP A 301 -9.55 -5.40 -22.77
CA ASP A 301 -9.44 -3.97 -23.03
C ASP A 301 -10.33 -3.15 -22.09
N ILE A 302 -11.47 -3.70 -21.65
CA ILE A 302 -12.33 -3.08 -20.61
C ILE A 302 -11.53 -2.75 -19.33
N LEU A 303 -10.61 -3.65 -18.95
CA LEU A 303 -9.79 -3.50 -17.75
C LEU A 303 -8.60 -2.55 -17.96
N LEU A 304 -8.10 -2.43 -19.19
CA LEU A 304 -6.89 -1.67 -19.51
C LEU A 304 -7.18 -0.24 -19.95
N ASN A 305 -8.29 -0.01 -20.64
CA ASN A 305 -8.63 1.26 -21.24
C ASN A 305 -9.32 2.20 -20.23
N LYS A 306 -8.66 3.32 -19.88
CA LYS A 306 -9.21 4.34 -18.96
C LYS A 306 -10.43 5.08 -19.52
N GLU A 307 -10.73 4.98 -20.82
CA GLU A 307 -11.93 5.56 -21.42
C GLU A 307 -13.18 4.70 -21.20
N ARG A 308 -13.00 3.43 -20.81
CA ARG A 308 -14.08 2.44 -20.61
C ARG A 308 -14.41 2.20 -19.13
N MET A 309 -14.20 3.20 -18.26
CA MET A 309 -14.40 3.06 -16.81
C MET A 309 -15.82 2.62 -16.44
N THR A 310 -16.85 3.17 -17.07
CA THR A 310 -18.24 2.78 -16.81
C THR A 310 -18.48 1.30 -17.10
N GLU A 311 -17.94 0.78 -18.21
CA GLU A 311 -18.02 -0.65 -18.54
C GLU A 311 -17.22 -1.50 -17.55
N ARG A 312 -16.06 -1.00 -17.11
CA ARG A 312 -15.20 -1.68 -16.13
C ARG A 312 -15.87 -1.83 -14.77
N GLU A 313 -16.50 -0.77 -14.27
CA GLU A 313 -17.24 -0.78 -13.02
C GLU A 313 -18.42 -1.76 -13.10
N ALA A 314 -19.18 -1.71 -14.20
CA ALA A 314 -20.27 -2.66 -14.44
C ALA A 314 -19.78 -4.10 -14.54
N LEU A 315 -18.61 -4.34 -15.16
CA LEU A 315 -17.99 -5.67 -15.26
C LEU A 315 -17.69 -6.22 -13.86
N ALA A 316 -17.01 -5.44 -13.02
CA ALA A 316 -16.64 -5.86 -11.67
C ALA A 316 -17.85 -6.02 -10.73
N GLN A 317 -18.87 -5.17 -10.88
CA GLN A 317 -20.08 -5.22 -10.06
C GLN A 317 -20.99 -6.40 -10.42
N ASN A 318 -21.16 -6.70 -11.71
CA ASN A 318 -22.16 -7.66 -12.16
C ASN A 318 -21.62 -9.09 -12.30
N ASN A 319 -20.29 -9.28 -12.19
CA ASN A 319 -19.66 -10.58 -12.36
C ASN A 319 -18.92 -10.99 -11.09
N ALA A 320 -19.53 -11.91 -10.34
CA ALA A 320 -18.84 -12.60 -9.26
C ALA A 320 -17.77 -13.52 -9.85
N LEU A 321 -16.56 -13.47 -9.29
CA LEU A 321 -15.48 -14.38 -9.66
C LEU A 321 -15.67 -15.77 -9.03
N PRO A 322 -15.06 -16.83 -9.58
CA PRO A 322 -14.98 -18.12 -8.90
C PRO A 322 -14.35 -17.95 -7.52
N VAL A 323 -14.86 -18.63 -6.50
CA VAL A 323 -14.31 -18.59 -5.13
C VAL A 323 -12.80 -18.85 -5.12
N GLU A 324 -12.35 -19.79 -5.95
CA GLU A 324 -10.94 -20.17 -6.04
C GLU A 324 -10.03 -19.00 -6.42
N ALA A 325 -10.52 -18.04 -7.22
CA ALA A 325 -9.72 -16.87 -7.61
C ALA A 325 -9.34 -16.01 -6.40
N LEU A 326 -10.22 -15.87 -5.40
CA LEU A 326 -9.88 -15.14 -4.17
C LEU A 326 -9.09 -16.01 -3.19
N MET A 327 -9.30 -17.33 -3.20
CA MET A 327 -8.53 -18.27 -2.38
C MET A 327 -7.08 -18.40 -2.84
N ASP A 328 -6.82 -18.34 -4.15
CA ASP A 328 -5.47 -18.24 -4.71
C ASP A 328 -4.73 -17.03 -4.16
N ILE A 329 -5.36 -15.85 -4.19
CA ILE A 329 -4.78 -14.61 -3.64
C ILE A 329 -4.55 -14.75 -2.14
N SER A 330 -5.52 -15.32 -1.41
CA SER A 330 -5.42 -15.57 0.03
C SER A 330 -4.18 -16.40 0.36
N ARG A 331 -3.97 -17.52 -0.35
CA ARG A 331 -2.78 -18.37 -0.18
C ARG A 331 -1.49 -17.65 -0.54
N THR A 332 -1.47 -16.87 -1.62
CA THR A 332 -0.31 -16.08 -2.01
C THR A 332 0.06 -15.06 -0.92
N TYR A 333 -0.93 -14.31 -0.42
CA TYR A 333 -0.71 -13.23 0.54
C TYR A 333 -0.33 -13.76 1.91
N LEU A 334 -0.99 -14.82 2.38
CA LEU A 334 -0.63 -15.47 3.63
C LEU A 334 0.74 -16.14 3.50
N GLY A 335 0.99 -16.88 2.43
CA GLY A 335 2.26 -17.57 2.23
C GLY A 335 3.45 -16.61 2.19
N ILE A 336 3.35 -15.48 1.50
CA ILE A 336 4.43 -14.48 1.49
C ILE A 336 4.54 -13.76 2.83
N ALA A 337 3.43 -13.43 3.49
CA ALA A 337 3.46 -12.84 4.82
C ALA A 337 4.16 -13.76 5.83
N GLU A 338 3.81 -15.04 5.88
CA GLU A 338 4.40 -16.03 6.77
C GLU A 338 5.90 -16.22 6.52
N LYS A 339 6.33 -16.21 5.25
CA LYS A 339 7.76 -16.24 4.90
C LYS A 339 8.49 -14.99 5.39
N ILE A 340 7.90 -13.80 5.22
CA ILE A 340 8.47 -12.52 5.64
C ILE A 340 8.58 -12.44 7.16
N VAL A 341 7.48 -12.70 7.88
CA VAL A 341 7.45 -12.54 9.34
C VAL A 341 8.05 -13.73 10.09
N GLY A 342 8.23 -14.87 9.42
CA GLY A 342 8.84 -16.08 9.97
C GLY A 342 7.92 -16.93 10.85
N HIS A 343 6.62 -16.66 10.86
CA HIS A 343 5.62 -17.42 11.62
C HIS A 343 4.24 -17.38 10.95
N PRO A 344 3.33 -18.31 11.28
CA PRO A 344 1.96 -18.32 10.74
C PRO A 344 1.19 -17.03 11.04
N ILE A 345 0.34 -16.60 10.10
CA ILE A 345 -0.55 -15.44 10.31
C ILE A 345 -1.82 -15.90 11.03
N LYS A 346 -2.05 -15.36 12.22
CA LYS A 346 -3.27 -15.64 12.98
C LYS A 346 -4.45 -14.90 12.37
N LEU A 347 -5.40 -15.66 11.82
CA LEU A 347 -6.65 -15.12 11.29
C LEU A 347 -7.70 -14.95 12.39
N SER A 348 -8.48 -13.89 12.25
CA SER A 348 -9.66 -13.64 13.08
C SER A 348 -10.82 -14.52 12.62
N SER A 349 -11.58 -15.08 13.57
CA SER A 349 -12.81 -15.80 13.23
C SER A 349 -14.02 -14.87 13.15
N HIS A 350 -13.95 -13.75 13.87
CA HIS A 350 -15.03 -12.76 13.96
C HIS A 350 -14.43 -11.35 13.99
N PRO A 351 -13.82 -10.89 12.88
CA PRO A 351 -12.99 -9.68 12.88
C PRO A 351 -13.75 -8.46 13.39
N LYS A 352 -15.03 -8.31 13.01
CA LYS A 352 -15.84 -7.18 13.45
C LYS A 352 -16.06 -7.19 14.97
N GLN A 353 -16.46 -8.34 15.53
CA GLN A 353 -16.69 -8.48 16.98
C GLN A 353 -15.38 -8.34 17.77
N GLU A 354 -14.29 -8.91 17.29
CA GLU A 354 -12.97 -8.83 17.93
C GLU A 354 -12.45 -7.38 17.96
N ILE A 355 -12.60 -6.63 16.85
CA ILE A 355 -12.27 -5.20 16.78
C ILE A 355 -13.12 -4.38 17.75
N ILE A 356 -14.43 -4.61 17.79
CA ILE A 356 -15.32 -3.88 18.71
C ILE A 356 -14.95 -4.18 20.17
N ALA A 357 -14.69 -5.44 20.51
CA ALA A 357 -14.31 -5.83 21.87
C ALA A 357 -13.00 -5.16 22.29
N ILE A 358 -11.94 -5.24 21.47
CA ILE A 358 -10.64 -4.66 21.86
C ILE A 358 -10.69 -3.14 21.98
N LEU A 359 -11.37 -2.44 21.04
CA LEU A 359 -11.49 -0.98 21.07
C LEU A 359 -12.37 -0.50 22.22
N ARG A 360 -13.36 -1.30 22.66
CA ARG A 360 -14.14 -1.01 23.86
C ARG A 360 -13.31 -1.21 25.12
N ASP A 361 -12.75 -2.41 25.28
CA ASP A 361 -12.22 -2.86 26.57
C ASP A 361 -10.84 -2.28 26.88
N GLN A 362 -10.03 -1.97 25.86
CA GLN A 362 -8.64 -1.53 26.04
C GLN A 362 -8.37 -0.08 25.63
N TYR A 363 -9.31 0.56 24.92
CA TYR A 363 -9.13 1.92 24.38
C TYR A 363 -10.29 2.88 24.71
N ASP A 364 -11.45 2.38 25.17
CA ASP A 364 -12.66 3.17 25.45
C ASP A 364 -13.10 4.04 24.25
N LEU A 365 -13.19 3.41 23.07
CA LEU A 365 -13.49 4.08 21.80
C LEU A 365 -14.83 3.68 21.18
N ILE A 366 -15.63 2.83 21.82
CA ILE A 366 -16.91 2.37 21.28
C ILE A 366 -18.08 3.16 21.90
N VAL A 367 -19.08 3.52 21.06
CA VAL A 367 -20.31 4.22 21.45
C VAL A 367 -21.42 3.27 21.85
#